data_AF-A0A452YTN1-F1
#
_entry.id   AF-A0A452YTN1-F1
#
_cell.length_a   1.000
_cell.length_b   1.000
_cell.length_c   1.000
_cell.angle_alpha   90.00
_cell.angle_beta   90.00
_cell.angle_gamma   90.00
#
_symmetry.space_group_name_H-M   'P 1'
#
loop_
_entity.id
_entity.type
_entity.pdbx_description
1 polymer ?
#
loop_
_entity_poly.entity_id
_entity_poly.type
_entity_poly.pdbx_seq_one_letter_code
_entity_poly.pdbx_strand_id
1 'polypeptide(L)'
;MYIRGHWSRCKADPSACSTLQIATLQGLRSAMLTALKLFEGEPEVGMFINSCFAHCQSELQDTWFAPNSPTLDNETIAELVGDWYFERGAAQEIDCAYPCDSTCHNIIPSNQVGN
;
A
#
# COMPACT_ATOMS: atom_id res chain seq x y z
N MET A 1 -23.78 -18.52 -3.09
CA MET A 1 -23.25 -18.59 -4.46
C MET A 1 -21.83 -18.03 -4.47
N TYR A 2 -20.83 -18.83 -4.08
CA TYR A 2 -19.42 -18.41 -4.16
C TYR A 2 -18.90 -18.76 -5.55
N ILE A 3 -18.95 -17.79 -6.46
CA ILE A 3 -18.48 -18.00 -7.83
C ILE A 3 -16.95 -18.02 -7.80
N ARG A 4 -16.38 -19.21 -8.04
CA ARG A 4 -14.95 -19.41 -8.27
C ARG A 4 -14.53 -18.56 -9.48
N GLY A 5 -13.57 -17.66 -9.30
CA GLY A 5 -12.91 -16.96 -10.41
C GLY A 5 -13.17 -15.45 -10.59
N HIS A 6 -14.04 -14.80 -9.81
CA HIS A 6 -14.22 -13.34 -9.98
C HIS A 6 -12.94 -12.54 -9.71
N TRP A 7 -12.14 -12.97 -8.73
CA TRP A 7 -10.94 -12.26 -8.29
C TRP A 7 -9.67 -12.68 -9.03
N SER A 8 -9.67 -13.72 -9.86
CA SER A 8 -8.41 -14.21 -10.47
C SER A 8 -7.77 -13.16 -11.36
N ARG A 9 -8.57 -12.49 -12.19
CA ARG A 9 -8.09 -11.39 -13.05
C ARG A 9 -7.60 -10.21 -12.23
N CYS A 10 -8.43 -9.69 -11.33
CA CYS A 10 -8.08 -8.58 -10.44
C CYS A 10 -6.82 -8.86 -9.59
N LYS A 11 -6.62 -10.09 -9.11
CA LYS A 11 -5.41 -10.46 -8.37
C LYS A 11 -4.16 -10.55 -9.24
N ALA A 12 -4.30 -11.03 -10.47
CA ALA A 12 -3.19 -11.18 -11.41
C ALA A 12 -2.82 -9.87 -12.11
N ASP A 13 -3.79 -8.96 -12.20
CA ASP A 13 -3.67 -7.63 -12.79
C ASP A 13 -4.68 -6.70 -12.08
N PRO A 14 -4.22 -5.85 -11.15
CA PRO A 14 -5.09 -4.93 -10.44
C PRO A 14 -5.81 -3.92 -11.35
N SER A 15 -5.29 -3.65 -12.55
CA SER A 15 -6.00 -2.81 -13.53
C SER A 15 -7.24 -3.50 -14.11
N ALA A 16 -7.32 -4.83 -14.00
CA ALA A 16 -8.45 -5.64 -14.44
C ALA A 16 -9.56 -5.78 -13.37
N CYS A 17 -9.42 -5.11 -12.22
CA CYS A 17 -10.46 -5.10 -11.20
C CYS A 17 -11.70 -4.32 -11.68
N SER A 18 -12.87 -4.94 -11.52
CA SER A 18 -14.15 -4.26 -11.73
C SER A 18 -14.43 -3.19 -10.66
N THR A 19 -15.35 -2.27 -10.93
CA THR A 19 -15.78 -1.24 -9.98
C THR A 19 -16.23 -1.83 -8.64
N LEU A 20 -16.92 -2.98 -8.63
CA LEU A 20 -17.33 -3.66 -7.40
C LEU A 20 -16.14 -4.21 -6.60
N GLN A 21 -15.11 -4.69 -7.30
CA GLN A 21 -13.89 -5.18 -6.65
C GLN A 21 -13.08 -4.04 -6.04
N ILE A 22 -12.92 -2.93 -6.77
CA ILE A 22 -12.30 -1.71 -6.24
C ILE A 22 -13.10 -1.20 -5.03
N ALA A 23 -14.44 -1.14 -5.11
CA ALA A 23 -15.28 -0.74 -3.98
C ALA A 23 -15.09 -1.67 -2.76
N THR A 24 -14.88 -2.96 -2.98
CA THR A 24 -14.58 -3.93 -1.90
C THR A 24 -13.21 -3.64 -1.27
N LEU A 25 -12.18 -3.35 -2.07
CA LEU A 25 -10.85 -2.95 -1.57
C LEU A 25 -10.91 -1.61 -0.81
N GLN A 26 -11.73 -0.67 -1.25
CA GLN A 26 -11.96 0.59 -0.54
C GLN A 26 -12.70 0.41 0.77
N GLY A 27 -13.62 -0.56 0.84
CA GLY A 27 -14.23 -0.99 2.10
C GLY A 27 -13.18 -1.49 3.09
N LEU A 28 -12.23 -2.31 2.62
CA LEU A 28 -11.11 -2.79 3.44
C LEU A 28 -10.23 -1.63 3.91
N ARG A 29 -9.85 -0.71 3.01
CA ARG A 29 -9.08 0.50 3.38
C ARG A 29 -9.78 1.31 4.46
N SER A 30 -11.08 1.58 4.30
CA SER A 30 -11.87 2.35 5.27
C SER A 30 -11.91 1.67 6.65
N ALA A 31 -12.05 0.34 6.68
CA ALA A 31 -12.02 -0.42 7.92
C ALA A 31 -10.64 -0.38 8.59
N MET A 32 -9.56 -0.54 7.81
CA MET A 32 -8.18 -0.41 8.30
C MET A 32 -7.92 0.97 8.89
N LEU A 33 -8.25 2.05 8.17
CA LEU A 33 -8.09 3.42 8.66
C LEU A 33 -8.91 3.67 9.93
N THR A 34 -10.14 3.15 10.00
CA THR A 34 -10.98 3.27 11.20
C THR A 34 -10.36 2.57 12.40
N ALA A 35 -9.75 1.39 12.21
CA ALA A 35 -9.06 0.69 13.28
C ALA A 35 -7.79 1.43 13.75
N LEU A 36 -7.09 2.10 12.83
CA LEU A 36 -5.87 2.86 13.12
C LEU A 36 -6.12 4.23 13.76
N LYS A 37 -7.36 4.75 13.75
CA LYS A 37 -7.73 6.01 14.42
C LYS A 37 -7.35 6.08 15.89
N LEU A 38 -7.20 4.94 16.56
CA LEU A 38 -6.78 4.91 17.96
C LEU A 38 -5.38 5.51 18.16
N PHE A 39 -4.55 5.52 17.12
CA PHE A 39 -3.21 6.09 17.12
C PHE A 39 -3.17 7.49 16.51
N GLU A 40 -4.29 8.03 16.03
CA GLU A 40 -4.31 9.33 15.35
C GLU A 40 -3.76 10.44 16.26
N GLY A 41 -2.68 11.10 15.83
CA GLY A 41 -2.01 12.14 16.60
C GLY A 41 -0.96 11.66 17.62
N GLU A 42 -0.74 10.35 17.76
CA GLU A 42 0.31 9.78 18.61
C GLU A 42 1.69 9.89 17.91
N PRO A 43 2.63 10.74 18.40
CA PRO A 43 3.91 10.96 17.72
C PRO A 43 4.85 9.76 17.83
N GLU A 44 4.70 8.94 18.87
CA GLU A 44 5.47 7.71 19.08
C GLU A 44 5.09 6.58 18.12
N VAL A 45 4.01 6.74 17.33
CA VAL A 45 3.51 5.70 16.42
C VAL A 45 3.65 6.15 14.97
N GLY A 46 4.60 5.55 14.28
CA GLY A 46 4.84 5.73 12.85
C GLY A 46 3.80 5.00 12.01
N MET A 47 3.20 5.67 11.02
CA MET A 47 2.33 5.06 10.02
C MET A 47 2.69 5.51 8.61
N PHE A 48 2.87 4.54 7.72
CA PHE A 48 2.99 4.76 6.27
C PHE A 48 1.93 3.91 5.57
N ILE A 49 0.99 4.56 4.88
CA ILE A 49 -0.12 3.90 4.19
C ILE A 49 -0.27 4.47 2.79
N ASN A 50 0.41 3.88 1.81
CA ASN A 50 0.28 4.29 0.40
C ASN A 50 -0.83 3.55 -0.36
N SER A 51 -1.23 4.12 -1.49
CA SER A 51 -2.22 3.53 -2.40
C SER A 51 -1.60 2.42 -3.26
N CYS A 52 -1.28 1.26 -2.68
CA CYS A 52 -0.59 0.19 -3.40
C CYS A 52 -1.21 -1.20 -3.24
N PHE A 53 -1.18 -2.01 -4.32
CA PHE A 53 -1.52 -3.43 -4.26
C PHE A 53 -0.23 -4.25 -4.13
N ALA A 54 0.29 -4.35 -2.91
CA ALA A 54 1.59 -4.96 -2.62
C ALA A 54 1.61 -5.65 -1.23
N HIS A 55 2.62 -6.49 -1.01
CA HIS A 55 2.92 -7.13 0.28
C HIS A 55 4.45 -7.15 0.48
N CYS A 56 4.95 -7.16 1.72
CA CYS A 56 6.38 -7.15 2.07
C CYS A 56 7.18 -5.93 1.53
N GLN A 57 6.56 -4.75 1.37
CA GLN A 57 7.24 -3.57 0.80
C GLN A 57 8.49 -3.13 1.58
N SER A 58 8.51 -3.32 2.90
CA SER A 58 9.67 -2.96 3.74
C SER A 58 10.83 -3.95 3.65
N GLU A 59 10.61 -5.14 3.08
CA GLU A 59 11.62 -6.20 3.00
C GLU A 59 12.43 -6.15 1.69
N LEU A 60 11.97 -5.36 0.71
CA LEU A 60 12.59 -5.26 -0.61
C LEU A 60 13.24 -3.89 -0.79
N GLN A 61 14.54 -3.87 -1.10
CA GLN A 61 15.27 -2.64 -1.36
C GLN A 61 14.64 -1.81 -2.49
N ASP A 62 14.12 -2.48 -3.52
CA ASP A 62 13.45 -1.89 -4.67
C ASP A 62 12.19 -1.07 -4.31
N THR A 63 11.53 -1.40 -3.20
CA THR A 63 10.39 -0.63 -2.69
C THR A 63 10.72 0.20 -1.46
N TRP A 64 11.82 -0.09 -0.77
CA TRP A 64 12.22 0.61 0.45
C TRP A 64 12.95 1.93 0.18
N PHE A 65 13.99 1.93 -0.67
CA PHE A 65 14.89 3.09 -0.85
C PHE A 65 15.60 3.12 -2.23
N ALA A 66 15.04 2.48 -3.25
CA ALA A 66 15.59 2.58 -4.60
C ALA A 66 15.20 3.93 -5.26
N PRO A 67 15.94 4.44 -6.27
CA PRO A 67 15.60 5.69 -6.94
C PRO A 67 14.20 5.75 -7.57
N ASN A 68 13.59 4.59 -7.83
CA ASN A 68 12.24 4.44 -8.36
C ASN A 68 11.30 3.76 -7.37
N SER A 69 11.63 3.70 -6.07
CA SER A 69 10.71 3.12 -5.09
C SER A 69 9.41 3.92 -4.99
N PRO A 70 8.32 3.33 -4.46
CA PRO A 70 7.12 4.08 -4.13
C PRO A 70 7.45 5.25 -3.19
N THR A 71 6.80 6.38 -3.43
CA THR A 71 6.98 7.60 -2.65
C THR A 71 5.63 8.20 -2.26
N LEU A 72 5.58 8.80 -1.07
CA LEU A 72 4.52 9.73 -0.71
C LEU A 72 5.16 11.12 -0.55
N ASP A 73 4.55 12.15 -1.12
CA ASP A 73 5.07 13.53 -1.12
C ASP A 73 6.55 13.66 -1.57
N ASN A 74 6.96 12.81 -2.52
CA ASN A 74 8.33 12.65 -3.05
C ASN A 74 9.36 12.09 -2.06
N GLU A 75 8.93 11.49 -0.96
CA GLU A 75 9.78 10.80 0.00
C GLU A 75 9.56 9.29 -0.09
N THR A 76 10.65 8.54 -0.10
CA THR A 76 10.64 7.07 -0.07
C THR A 76 10.17 6.53 1.27
N ILE A 77 9.81 5.24 1.33
CA ILE A 77 9.41 4.59 2.59
C ILE A 77 10.54 4.72 3.64
N ALA A 78 11.80 4.54 3.24
CA ALA A 78 12.93 4.65 4.14
C ALA A 78 13.16 6.07 4.67
N GLU A 79 12.94 7.10 3.86
CA GLU A 79 13.04 8.50 4.29
C GLU A 79 11.95 8.82 5.30
N LEU A 80 10.69 8.49 4.99
CA LEU A 80 9.55 8.73 5.90
C LEU A 80 9.70 7.99 7.23
N VAL A 81 10.10 6.72 7.20
CA VAL A 81 10.36 5.95 8.42
C VAL A 81 11.56 6.53 9.19
N GLY A 82 12.61 6.95 8.49
CA GLY A 82 13.77 7.59 9.10
C GLY A 82 13.42 8.92 9.77
N ASP A 83 12.63 9.75 9.11
CA ASP A 83 12.21 11.05 9.64
C ASP A 83 11.25 10.93 10.81
N TRP A 84 10.35 9.95 10.81
CA TRP A 84 9.60 9.60 12.00
C TRP A 84 10.52 9.13 13.14
N TYR A 85 11.41 8.16 12.88
CA TYR A 85 12.28 7.57 13.91
C TYR A 85 13.20 8.59 14.60
N PHE A 86 13.66 9.60 13.86
CA PHE A 86 14.52 10.66 14.36
C PHE A 86 13.76 11.95 14.72
N GLU A 87 12.42 11.93 14.77
CA GLU A 87 11.58 13.08 15.14
C GLU A 87 11.80 14.31 14.24
N ARG A 88 12.03 14.10 12.95
CA ARG A 88 12.25 15.15 11.93
C ARG A 88 11.04 15.39 11.01
N GLY A 89 10.10 14.46 10.94
CA GLY A 89 8.96 14.50 10.04
C GLY A 89 7.63 14.19 10.73
N ALA A 90 6.59 14.04 9.92
CA ALA A 90 5.28 13.62 10.42
C ALA A 90 5.35 12.17 10.90
N ALA A 91 4.59 11.87 11.96
CA ALA A 91 4.48 10.50 12.44
C ALA A 91 3.57 9.64 11.56
N GLN A 92 2.64 10.26 10.80
CA GLN A 92 1.57 9.53 10.13
C GLN A 92 1.37 10.09 8.74
N GLU A 93 1.63 9.23 7.76
CA GLU A 93 1.60 9.54 6.35
C GLU A 93 0.64 8.58 5.65
N ILE A 94 -0.49 9.12 5.22
CA ILE A 94 -1.62 8.36 4.69
C ILE A 94 -2.01 8.95 3.35
N ASP A 95 -1.81 8.16 2.30
CA ASP A 95 -2.07 8.54 0.92
C ASP A 95 -3.57 8.56 0.57
N CYS A 96 -3.90 8.85 -0.69
CA CYS A 96 -5.25 8.77 -1.22
C CYS A 96 -5.78 7.32 -1.35
N ALA A 97 -7.03 7.21 -1.77
CA ALA A 97 -7.69 5.93 -1.98
C ALA A 97 -7.18 5.24 -3.27
N TYR A 98 -6.86 3.94 -3.15
CA TYR A 98 -6.47 3.09 -4.30
C TYR A 98 -7.41 3.15 -5.52
N PRO A 99 -6.90 3.18 -6.77
CA PRO A 99 -5.50 3.22 -7.21
C PRO A 99 -5.07 4.63 -7.63
N CYS A 100 -4.51 5.43 -6.72
CA CYS A 100 -4.07 6.79 -7.03
C CYS A 100 -2.54 6.96 -7.09
N ASP A 101 -1.79 6.15 -6.33
CA ASP A 101 -0.32 6.24 -6.30
C ASP A 101 0.29 5.70 -7.60
N SER A 102 0.80 6.62 -8.42
CA SER A 102 1.48 6.30 -9.68
C SER A 102 2.91 5.76 -9.51
N THR A 103 3.49 5.90 -8.30
CA THR A 103 4.84 5.43 -7.96
C THR A 103 4.82 4.02 -7.36
N CYS A 104 3.64 3.53 -6.97
CA CYS A 104 3.46 2.19 -6.44
C CYS A 104 3.96 1.10 -7.41
N HIS A 105 4.81 0.23 -6.89
CA HIS A 105 5.12 -1.07 -7.47
C HIS A 105 4.10 -2.09 -6.99
N ASN A 106 3.09 -2.42 -7.80
CA ASN A 106 2.14 -3.46 -7.44
C ASN A 106 2.86 -4.83 -7.41
N ILE A 107 3.02 -5.43 -6.23
CA ILE A 107 3.71 -6.72 -6.04
C ILE A 107 2.68 -7.83 -6.16
N ILE A 108 2.59 -8.39 -7.37
CA ILE A 108 1.64 -9.46 -7.68
C ILE A 108 2.36 -10.81 -7.54
N PRO A 109 1.97 -11.67 -6.58
CA PRO A 109 2.53 -13.01 -6.47
C PRO A 109 2.24 -13.76 -7.75
N SER A 110 3.28 -14.03 -8.53
CA SER A 110 3.14 -14.80 -9.75
C SER A 110 3.04 -16.27 -9.34
N ASN A 111 1.92 -16.93 -9.62
CA ASN A 111 1.90 -18.39 -9.72
C ASN A 111 2.62 -18.84 -11.00
N GLN A 112 3.83 -18.32 -11.25
CA GLN A 112 4.70 -18.85 -12.29
C GLN A 112 5.25 -20.15 -11.72
N VAL A 113 4.50 -21.23 -11.94
CA VAL A 113 5.12 -22.55 -12.10
C VAL A 113 6.08 -22.38 -13.27
N GLY A 114 7.34 -22.10 -12.95
CA GLY A 114 8.44 -22.12 -13.90
C GLY A 114 8.72 -23.58 -14.30
N ASN A 115 8.75 -23.80 -15.61
CA ASN A 115 9.03 -25.02 -16.38
C ASN A 115 8.02 -26.17 -16.31
#